data_AF-A0A178UQZ9-F1
#
_entry.id   AF-A0A178UQZ9-F1
#
_cell.length_a   1.000
_cell.length_b   1.000
_cell.length_c   1.000
_cell.angle_alpha   90.00
_cell.angle_beta   90.00
_cell.angle_gamma   90.00
#
_symmetry.space_group_name_H-M   'P 1'
#
loop_
_entity.id
_entity.type
_entity.pdbx_description
1 polymer ?
#
loop_
_entity_poly.entity_id
_entity_poly.type
_entity_poly.pdbx_seq_one_letter_code
_entity_poly.pdbx_strand_id
1 'polypeptide(L)'
;MNELDVESVLRKSNKDNDVIASQLDEEAFSALWNRSEKAWESLLDELSDEKSNPGEIMVVVGPAMTHISLIAQCLNLTKEALGLFHLDAGSISVIDFPDGPSSKGVIRCTNYTAHLGRWSIPITKPA
;
A
#
# COMPACT_ATOMS: atom_id res chain seq x y z
N MET A 1 -22.80 -7.77 11.68
CA MET A 1 -22.29 -6.67 10.84
C MET A 1 -22.12 -5.47 11.76
N ASN A 2 -20.89 -5.23 12.22
CA ASN A 2 -20.59 -4.03 13.01
C ASN A 2 -20.20 -2.94 12.02
N GLU A 3 -21.01 -1.90 11.97
CA GLU A 3 -20.82 -0.71 11.15
C GLU A 3 -19.55 -0.01 11.63
N LEU A 4 -18.52 0.00 10.77
CA LEU A 4 -17.23 0.61 11.06
C LEU A 4 -17.41 2.13 10.99
N ASP A 5 -17.30 2.81 12.13
CA ASP A 5 -17.33 4.27 12.20
C ASP A 5 -16.05 4.86 11.59
N VAL A 6 -16.09 5.08 10.28
CA VAL A 6 -15.02 5.71 9.48
C VAL A 6 -14.96 7.22 9.69
N GLU A 7 -16.02 7.85 10.19
CA GLU A 7 -16.13 9.30 10.35
C GLU A 7 -15.20 9.85 11.44
N SER A 8 -15.03 9.12 12.54
CA SER A 8 -14.14 9.56 13.64
C SER A 8 -12.66 9.57 13.24
N VAL A 9 -12.25 8.72 12.30
CA VAL A 9 -10.88 8.69 11.75
C VAL A 9 -10.68 9.81 10.73
N LEU A 10 -11.69 10.07 9.88
CA LEU A 10 -11.61 11.08 8.82
C LEU A 10 -11.58 12.51 9.35
N ARG A 11 -12.28 12.82 10.45
CA ARG A 11 -12.31 14.18 11.02
C ARG A 11 -10.97 14.70 11.53
N LYS A 12 -10.01 13.80 11.82
CA LYS A 12 -8.66 14.19 12.24
C LYS A 12 -7.73 14.55 11.06
N SER A 13 -8.15 14.27 9.81
CA SER A 13 -7.31 14.33 8.61
C SER A 13 -7.35 15.66 7.83
N ASN A 14 -8.07 16.68 8.30
CA ASN A 14 -8.20 17.96 7.59
C ASN A 14 -7.05 18.95 7.87
N LYS A 15 -5.79 18.45 7.87
CA LYS A 15 -4.62 19.33 7.84
C LYS A 15 -3.42 18.60 7.20
N ASP A 16 -3.20 18.96 5.94
CA ASP A 16 -1.97 18.84 5.17
C ASP A 16 -1.37 17.42 4.99
N ASN A 17 -1.45 16.96 3.74
CA ASN A 17 -1.18 15.60 3.22
C ASN A 17 0.27 15.09 3.30
N ASP A 18 1.19 15.72 4.03
CA ASP A 18 2.62 15.38 3.98
C ASP A 18 3.15 14.58 5.19
N VAL A 19 2.30 14.19 6.15
CA VAL A 19 2.80 13.75 7.46
C VAL A 19 2.00 12.60 8.08
N ILE A 20 1.83 11.51 7.35
CA ILE A 20 1.06 10.35 7.84
C ILE A 20 1.84 9.53 8.88
N ALA A 21 3.18 9.52 8.82
CA ALA A 21 3.99 8.79 9.79
C ALA A 21 4.17 9.52 11.13
N SER A 22 4.26 10.85 11.14
CA SER A 22 4.61 11.59 12.39
C SER A 22 3.41 11.95 13.28
N GLN A 23 2.18 11.64 12.85
CA GLN A 23 0.95 11.89 13.64
C GLN A 23 0.35 10.64 14.28
N LEU A 24 0.84 9.45 13.93
CA LEU A 24 0.43 8.21 14.57
C LEU A 24 1.27 8.01 15.84
N ASP A 25 0.61 7.71 16.96
CA ASP A 25 1.35 7.17 18.11
C ASP A 25 1.88 5.76 17.78
N GLU A 26 2.92 5.34 18.51
CA GLU A 26 3.62 4.06 18.30
C GLU A 26 2.68 2.85 18.36
N GLU A 27 1.61 2.95 19.15
CA GLU A 27 0.61 1.88 19.28
C GLU A 27 -0.24 1.77 18.02
N ALA A 28 -0.78 2.87 17.52
CA ALA A 28 -1.53 2.91 16.26
C ALA A 28 -0.67 2.51 15.07
N PHE A 29 0.59 2.95 15.04
CA PHE A 29 1.55 2.58 14.00
C PHE A 29 1.84 1.08 14.01
N SER A 30 2.12 0.50 15.17
CA SER A 30 2.36 -0.94 15.33
C SER A 30 1.11 -1.76 15.01
N ALA A 31 -0.08 -1.28 15.39
CA ALA A 31 -1.34 -1.93 15.04
C ALA A 31 -1.59 -1.94 13.53
N LEU A 32 -1.30 -0.83 12.82
CA LEU A 32 -1.41 -0.76 11.37
C LEU A 32 -0.43 -1.73 10.68
N TRP A 33 0.81 -1.77 11.16
CA TRP A 33 1.82 -2.69 10.63
C TRP A 33 1.38 -4.15 10.74
N ASN A 34 0.98 -4.58 11.94
CA ASN A 34 0.52 -5.96 12.18
C ASN A 34 -0.74 -6.31 11.36
N ARG A 35 -1.63 -5.34 11.14
CA ARG A 35 -2.81 -5.55 10.27
C ARG A 35 -2.40 -5.70 8.81
N SER A 36 -1.42 -4.93 8.37
CA SER A 36 -0.93 -4.97 6.99
C SER A 36 -0.18 -6.26 6.69
N GLU A 37 0.56 -6.80 7.66
CA GLU A 37 1.19 -8.13 7.59
C GLU A 37 0.14 -9.23 7.38
N LYS A 38 -0.91 -9.26 8.21
CA LYS A 38 -2.00 -10.23 8.06
C LYS A 38 -2.77 -10.08 6.74
N ALA A 39 -2.99 -8.83 6.32
CA ALA A 39 -3.64 -8.56 5.05
C ALA A 39 -2.77 -9.06 3.88
N TRP A 40 -1.46 -8.83 3.93
CA TRP A 40 -0.51 -9.34 2.95
C TRP A 40 -0.56 -10.86 2.84
N GLU A 41 -0.51 -11.59 3.96
CA GLU A 41 -0.65 -13.05 3.99
C GLU A 41 -1.97 -13.51 3.36
N SER A 42 -3.10 -12.88 3.75
CA SER A 42 -4.42 -13.24 3.22
C SER A 42 -4.53 -13.01 1.71
N LEU A 43 -3.91 -11.94 1.20
CA LEU A 43 -3.85 -11.64 -0.23
C LEU A 43 -3.03 -12.69 -1.00
N LEU A 44 -1.91 -13.16 -0.43
CA LEU A 44 -1.10 -14.23 -1.04
C LEU A 44 -1.84 -15.58 -1.03
N ASP A 45 -2.58 -15.87 0.03
CA ASP A 45 -3.40 -17.07 0.12
C ASP A 45 -4.52 -17.06 -0.94
N GLU A 46 -5.19 -15.91 -1.13
CA GLU A 46 -6.23 -15.74 -2.15
C GLU A 46 -5.66 -15.90 -3.57
N LEU A 47 -4.47 -15.34 -3.84
CA LEU A 47 -3.78 -15.52 -5.11
C LEU A 47 -3.28 -16.96 -5.33
N SER A 48 -3.04 -17.72 -4.26
CA SER A 48 -2.53 -19.09 -4.33
C SER A 48 -3.63 -20.15 -4.41
N ASP A 49 -4.92 -19.77 -4.29
CA ASP A 49 -6.04 -20.71 -4.38
C ASP A 49 -5.94 -21.49 -5.70
N GLU A 50 -6.07 -22.81 -5.65
CA GLU A 50 -6.01 -23.70 -6.82
C GLU A 50 -7.06 -23.36 -7.90
N LYS A 51 -8.09 -22.59 -7.54
CA LYS A 51 -9.09 -22.05 -8.47
C LYS A 51 -8.63 -20.78 -9.20
N SER A 52 -7.57 -20.13 -8.73
CA SER A 52 -7.00 -18.95 -9.35
C SER A 52 -6.38 -19.31 -10.69
N ASN A 53 -6.74 -18.57 -11.73
CA ASN A 53 -6.21 -18.82 -13.06
C ASN A 53 -4.80 -18.23 -13.18
N PRO A 54 -3.86 -18.89 -13.87
CA PRO A 54 -2.57 -18.30 -14.19
C PRO A 54 -2.75 -16.93 -14.88
N GLY A 55 -2.18 -15.88 -14.29
CA GLY A 55 -2.33 -14.50 -14.77
C GLY A 55 -3.50 -13.72 -14.18
N GLU A 56 -4.13 -14.22 -13.11
CA GLU A 56 -5.10 -13.45 -12.35
C GLU A 56 -4.47 -12.17 -11.77
N ILE A 57 -5.20 -11.06 -11.90
CA ILE A 57 -4.77 -9.74 -11.44
C ILE A 57 -5.67 -9.35 -10.27
N MET A 58 -5.05 -9.16 -9.10
CA MET A 58 -5.72 -8.61 -7.94
C MET A 58 -5.42 -7.12 -7.80
N VAL A 59 -6.46 -6.33 -7.52
CA VAL A 59 -6.34 -4.89 -7.31
C VAL A 59 -6.70 -4.58 -5.86
N VAL A 60 -5.74 -4.03 -5.12
CA VAL A 60 -5.95 -3.58 -3.74
C VAL A 60 -6.08 -2.07 -3.72
N VAL A 61 -7.20 -1.55 -3.19
CA VAL A 61 -7.46 -0.12 -3.06
C VAL A 61 -7.54 0.25 -1.59
N GLY A 62 -6.75 1.23 -1.17
CA GLY A 62 -6.72 1.67 0.22
C GLY A 62 -5.90 2.93 0.47
N PRO A 63 -5.81 3.36 1.74
CA PRO A 63 -5.03 4.53 2.13
C PRO A 63 -3.53 4.36 1.87
N ALA A 64 -2.81 5.49 1.74
CA ALA A 64 -1.38 5.51 1.44
C ALA A 64 -0.54 4.66 2.41
N MET A 65 -0.81 4.70 3.71
CA MET A 65 -0.02 3.92 4.68
C MET A 65 -0.22 2.41 4.54
N THR A 66 -1.43 1.96 4.19
CA THR A 66 -1.67 0.53 3.88
C THR A 66 -0.90 0.13 2.63
N HIS A 67 -0.97 0.96 1.59
CA HIS A 67 -0.23 0.74 0.34
C HIS A 67 1.29 0.66 0.56
N ILE A 68 1.87 1.61 1.32
CA ILE A 68 3.29 1.58 1.71
C ILE A 68 3.60 0.31 2.52
N SER A 69 2.72 -0.08 3.43
CA SER A 69 2.94 -1.27 4.26
C SER A 69 2.98 -2.54 3.41
N LEU A 70 2.10 -2.69 2.42
CA LEU A 70 2.12 -3.85 1.50
C LEU A 70 3.40 -3.87 0.65
N ILE A 71 3.88 -2.71 0.19
CA ILE A 71 5.17 -2.60 -0.50
C ILE A 71 6.32 -3.05 0.42
N ALA A 72 6.32 -2.61 1.67
CA ALA A 72 7.32 -2.99 2.65
C ALA A 72 7.30 -4.50 2.95
N GLN A 73 6.12 -5.11 3.07
CA GLN A 73 5.96 -6.57 3.21
C GLN A 73 6.55 -7.31 2.00
N CYS A 74 6.23 -6.87 0.77
CA CYS A 74 6.80 -7.45 -0.45
C CYS A 74 8.34 -7.39 -0.50
N LEU A 75 8.93 -6.30 0.01
CA LEU A 75 10.38 -6.11 0.05
C LEU A 75 11.05 -6.75 1.27
N ASN A 76 10.28 -7.38 2.17
CA ASN A 76 10.73 -7.93 3.44
C ASN A 76 11.48 -6.87 4.29
N LEU A 77 10.92 -5.67 4.35
CA LEU A 77 11.39 -4.57 5.17
C LEU A 77 10.72 -4.59 6.54
N THR A 78 11.33 -3.91 7.51
CA THR A 78 10.75 -3.71 8.83
C THR A 78 9.91 -2.44 8.90
N LYS A 79 9.08 -2.31 9.94
CA LYS A 79 8.18 -1.15 10.12
C LYS A 79 8.92 0.20 10.15
N GLU A 80 10.19 0.22 10.54
CA GLU A 80 11.03 1.41 10.57
C GLU A 80 11.28 2.00 9.17
N ALA A 81 11.15 1.18 8.12
CA ALA A 81 11.33 1.61 6.74
C ALA A 81 10.09 2.30 6.14
N LEU A 82 8.93 2.28 6.81
CA LEU A 82 7.69 2.87 6.25
C LEU A 82 7.85 4.37 5.96
N GLY A 83 8.64 5.09 6.75
CA GLY A 83 8.92 6.52 6.54
C GLY A 83 9.82 6.84 5.34
N LEU A 84 10.38 5.83 4.65
CA LEU A 84 11.21 6.02 3.47
C LEU A 84 10.40 6.17 2.17
N PHE A 85 9.10 5.85 2.23
CA PHE A 85 8.24 5.86 1.06
C PHE A 85 7.42 7.15 0.98
N HIS A 86 7.23 7.60 -0.25
CA HIS A 86 6.30 8.67 -0.60
C HIS A 86 5.32 8.13 -1.63
N LEU A 87 4.04 8.42 -1.43
CA LEU A 87 2.99 8.09 -2.39
C LEU A 87 2.16 9.33 -2.67
N ASP A 88 1.94 9.60 -3.95
CA ASP A 88 1.06 10.65 -4.42
C ASP A 88 -0.38 10.14 -4.50
N ALA A 89 -1.33 11.07 -4.43
CA ALA A 89 -2.74 10.76 -4.56
C ALA A 89 -3.05 10.13 -5.92
N GLY A 90 -3.80 9.02 -5.89
CA GLY A 90 -4.13 8.26 -7.10
C GLY A 90 -2.95 7.49 -7.69
N SER A 91 -1.82 7.38 -7.00
CA SER A 91 -0.68 6.58 -7.47
C SER A 91 -0.97 5.08 -7.43
N ILE A 92 -0.35 4.35 -8.37
CA ILE A 92 -0.44 2.90 -8.49
C ILE A 92 0.95 2.31 -8.25
N SER A 93 1.01 1.18 -7.55
CA SER A 93 2.19 0.32 -7.53
C SER A 93 1.80 -1.06 -8.06
N VAL A 94 2.75 -1.74 -8.70
CA VAL A 94 2.53 -3.06 -9.31
C VAL A 94 3.56 -4.04 -8.77
N ILE A 95 3.08 -5.19 -8.32
CA ILE A 95 3.88 -6.30 -7.81
C ILE A 95 3.56 -7.53 -8.65
N ASP A 96 4.58 -8.09 -9.29
CA ASP A 96 4.48 -9.33 -10.04
C ASP A 96 5.04 -10.50 -9.23
N PHE A 97 4.45 -11.68 -9.39
CA PHE A 97 4.93 -12.94 -8.79
C PHE A 97 5.33 -13.93 -9.89
N PRO A 98 6.51 -13.76 -10.51
CA PRO A 98 6.92 -14.56 -11.68
C PRO A 98 7.05 -16.05 -11.36
N ASP A 99 7.44 -16.38 -10.13
CA ASP A 99 7.59 -17.76 -9.64
C ASP A 99 6.38 -18.21 -8.79
N GLY A 100 5.26 -17.49 -8.87
CA GLY A 100 4.01 -17.75 -8.15
C GLY A 100 3.87 -17.01 -6.81
N PRO A 101 2.67 -16.91 -6.22
CA PRO A 101 2.41 -16.04 -5.06
C PRO A 101 3.09 -16.51 -3.77
N SER A 102 3.45 -17.79 -3.66
CA SER A 102 4.27 -18.32 -2.56
C SER A 102 5.75 -17.93 -2.67
N SER A 103 6.16 -17.33 -3.78
CA SER A 103 7.53 -16.86 -4.02
C SER A 103 7.70 -15.38 -3.68
N LYS A 104 8.91 -14.85 -3.85
CA LYS A 104 9.19 -13.44 -3.60
C LYS A 104 8.55 -12.56 -4.67
N GLY A 105 7.72 -11.61 -4.25
CA GLY A 105 7.16 -10.59 -5.13
C GLY A 105 8.23 -9.65 -5.72
N VAL A 106 8.00 -9.20 -6.95
CA VAL A 106 8.86 -8.29 -7.71
C VAL A 106 8.11 -6.99 -7.96
N ILE A 107 8.59 -5.91 -7.38
CA ILE A 107 8.06 -4.57 -7.63
C ILE A 107 8.43 -4.13 -9.05
N ARG A 108 7.41 -3.85 -9.86
CA ARG A 108 7.55 -3.34 -11.24
C ARG A 108 7.57 -1.83 -11.26
N CYS A 109 6.70 -1.21 -10.46
CA CYS A 109 6.66 0.22 -10.25
C CYS A 109 6.09 0.55 -8.87
N THR A 110 6.45 1.73 -8.38
CA THR A 110 5.88 2.36 -7.18
C THR A 110 5.51 3.79 -7.51
N ASN A 111 4.49 4.32 -6.83
CA ASN A 111 4.08 5.71 -6.95
C ASN A 111 3.83 6.17 -8.42
N TYR A 112 3.29 5.28 -9.26
CA TYR A 112 3.09 5.56 -10.68
C TYR A 112 1.82 6.39 -10.91
N THR A 113 1.98 7.61 -11.40
CA THR A 113 0.87 8.57 -11.63
C THR A 113 0.66 8.94 -13.10
N ALA A 114 1.44 8.39 -14.04
CA ALA A 114 1.36 8.80 -15.45
C ALA A 114 0.01 8.48 -16.11
N HIS A 115 -0.74 7.52 -15.56
CA HIS A 115 -2.11 7.20 -15.99
C HIS A 115 -3.10 8.36 -15.77
N LEU A 116 -2.77 9.34 -14.92
CA LEU A 116 -3.58 10.53 -14.66
C LEU A 116 -3.43 11.61 -15.75
N GLY A 117 -2.60 11.38 -16.78
CA GLY A 117 -2.40 12.32 -17.89
C GLY A 117 -1.87 13.67 -17.41
N ARG A 118 -2.59 14.76 -17.71
CA ARG A 118 -2.18 16.11 -17.28
C ARG A 118 -2.11 16.31 -15.76
N TRP A 119 -2.69 15.39 -14.99
CA TRP A 119 -2.69 15.42 -13.52
C TRP A 119 -1.61 14.52 -12.92
N SER A 120 -0.75 13.91 -13.74
CA SER A 120 0.39 13.14 -13.24
C SER A 120 1.33 14.02 -12.45
N ILE A 121 1.87 13.48 -11.35
CA ILE A 121 2.94 14.15 -10.60
C ILE A 121 4.26 13.87 -11.32
N PRO A 122 4.96 14.89 -11.85
CA PRO A 122 6.20 14.68 -12.57
C PRO A 122 7.31 14.21 -11.62
N ILE A 123 8.07 13.21 -12.05
CA ILE A 123 9.19 12.64 -11.28
C ILE A 123 10.26 13.70 -11.00
N THR A 124 10.44 14.62 -11.93
CA THR A 124 11.35 15.76 -11.82
C THR A 124 10.57 17.04 -11.59
N LYS A 125 11.02 17.87 -10.64
CA LYS A 125 10.51 19.24 -10.52
C LYS A 125 10.76 20.01 -11.82
N PRO A 126 9.84 20.88 -12.28
CA PRO A 126 10.12 21.76 -13.40
C PRO A 126 11.40 22.56 -13.13
N ALA A 127 12.26 22.65 -14.14
CA ALA A 127 13.48 23.46 -14.11
C ALA A 127 13.16 24.96 -14.11
#